data_AF-J9VQ45-F1
#
_entry.id   AF-J9VQ45-F1
#
_cell.length_a   1.000
_cell.length_b   1.000
_cell.length_c   1.000
_cell.angle_alpha   90.00
_cell.angle_beta   90.00
_cell.angle_gamma   90.00
#
_symmetry.space_group_name_H-M   'P 1'
#
loop_
_entity.id
_entity.type
_entity.pdbx_description
1 polymer ?
#
loop_
_entity_poly.entity_id
_entity_poly.type
_entity_poly.pdbx_seq_one_letter_code
_entity_poly.pdbx_strand_id
1 'polypeptide(L)'
;MEQTAGHRTPRTQQHFVYDPTQPQSKNQVLISHGRAPWYGPDGRNVEAYVVGIAGGSASGKTSVARAILSALNYIPTVLILSQDSFYNAHSPEEVELAFKNDLDLDHPDAIDMTLFAQCIKDLKQGKATEIPVYSFHHHQRMSEKKYIYGASVIIVEGIMALQSAELRELYDLKVFVNCDSDLMLARRIKRDVKERGRDVEGILDQYLRFVKSSYDTFVQPSSRYADIIVPGSSNQLAIELLVSHIKRQLESRSLRFRRVLADIGENRGSSTPSVEKFDKQIVLLEQRNQLRGIMTILRDRTTCREEFIFHIDRLSTIIVEKALTLVPCEPKVVKTPNKNIYKGISQTNNLVGVSILRSGLPFSQGLRRVIRDVPIGGILIQSDPKTGEPLLLKSDLPHCLRSRETNGDVRCLLLDSQMGTGAAAMMAIRVLLDHGISQDRIIFLTYLISRSASYSVLRAFPNIQIVTAAIDPGLDEVKIPYMPGSLIMGEAAGEGDFAVRLVDQLGHEEDKKGDRVKDLLKTDEEMAADGFKMNILKGTEELKFSRKHKRTHSPTGEKRAWVISPGMGHVGDRYYLV
;
A
#
# COMPACT_ATOMS: atom_id res chain seq x y z
N MET A 1 -5.77 -38.98 -26.57
CA MET A 1 -5.46 -39.05 -25.12
C MET A 1 -5.10 -37.64 -24.69
N GLU A 2 -6.10 -36.94 -24.17
CA GLU A 2 -6.01 -35.57 -23.67
C GLU A 2 -5.13 -35.52 -22.41
N GLN A 3 -4.18 -34.58 -22.37
CA GLN A 3 -3.55 -34.14 -21.13
C GLN A 3 -4.12 -32.77 -20.77
N THR A 4 -4.89 -32.75 -19.69
CA THR A 4 -5.55 -31.59 -19.12
C THR A 4 -4.52 -30.71 -18.40
N ALA A 5 -4.34 -29.49 -18.92
CA ALA A 5 -3.56 -28.44 -18.27
C ALA A 5 -4.38 -27.82 -17.12
N GLY A 6 -4.00 -28.13 -15.87
CA GLY A 6 -4.60 -27.54 -14.69
C GLY A 6 -4.22 -26.06 -14.54
N HIS A 7 -5.19 -25.17 -14.78
CA HIS A 7 -5.13 -23.76 -14.40
C HIS A 7 -4.89 -23.62 -12.89
N ARG A 8 -3.72 -23.13 -12.47
CA ARG A 8 -3.50 -22.67 -11.09
C ARG A 8 -3.93 -21.21 -10.97
N THR A 9 -4.98 -20.98 -10.19
CA THR A 9 -5.45 -19.67 -9.77
C THR A 9 -4.37 -18.94 -8.95
N PRO A 10 -4.19 -17.60 -9.09
CA PRO A 10 -3.30 -16.85 -8.23
C PRO A 10 -3.88 -16.82 -6.81
N ARG A 11 -3.11 -17.28 -5.82
CA ARG A 11 -3.47 -17.19 -4.40
C ARG A 11 -3.63 -15.72 -4.01
N THR A 12 -4.85 -15.34 -3.67
CA THR A 12 -5.21 -14.12 -2.95
C THR A 12 -4.34 -14.01 -1.70
N GLN A 13 -3.60 -12.91 -1.53
CA GLN A 13 -2.93 -12.60 -0.27
C GLN A 13 -4.00 -12.52 0.83
N GLN A 14 -4.02 -13.54 1.69
CA GLN A 14 -4.95 -13.67 2.81
C GLN A 14 -4.64 -12.61 3.87
N HIS A 15 -5.69 -12.00 4.41
CA HIS A 15 -5.63 -11.31 5.70
C HIS A 15 -5.20 -12.33 6.76
N PHE A 16 -3.95 -12.25 7.21
CA PHE A 16 -3.49 -13.08 8.32
C PHE A 16 -4.02 -12.50 9.63
N VAL A 17 -5.15 -13.05 10.08
CA VAL A 17 -5.47 -13.07 11.51
C VAL A 17 -4.37 -13.90 12.19
N TYR A 18 -3.82 -13.39 13.28
CA TYR A 18 -2.77 -14.03 14.06
C TYR A 18 -3.21 -15.45 14.48
N ASP A 19 -2.58 -16.47 13.89
CA ASP A 19 -2.71 -17.87 14.30
C ASP A 19 -1.39 -18.32 14.97
N PRO A 20 -1.40 -18.60 16.28
CA PRO A 20 -0.20 -19.02 17.02
C PRO A 20 0.27 -20.45 16.70
N THR A 21 -0.43 -21.21 15.85
CA THR A 21 -0.17 -22.65 15.67
C THR A 21 0.56 -23.06 14.37
N GLN A 22 0.76 -22.17 13.40
CA GLN A 22 1.49 -22.48 12.16
C GLN A 22 3.01 -22.21 12.27
N PRO A 23 3.88 -22.98 11.59
CA PRO A 23 5.32 -22.67 11.49
C PRO A 23 5.50 -21.34 10.74
N GLN A 24 5.70 -20.26 11.49
CA GLN A 24 5.67 -18.91 10.96
C GLN A 24 6.97 -18.55 10.22
N SER A 25 6.86 -17.99 9.00
CA SER A 25 8.02 -17.45 8.28
C SER A 25 8.72 -16.37 9.12
N LYS A 26 10.05 -16.37 9.17
CA LYS A 26 10.83 -15.39 9.96
C LYS A 26 10.63 -13.95 9.49
N ASN A 27 10.47 -13.74 8.19
CA ASN A 27 10.12 -12.43 7.65
C ASN A 27 8.61 -12.19 7.77
N GLN A 28 8.19 -11.28 8.64
CA GLN A 28 6.77 -10.99 8.90
C GLN A 28 6.46 -9.53 8.62
N VAL A 29 5.35 -9.27 7.94
CA VAL A 29 4.80 -7.93 7.74
C VAL A 29 3.47 -7.90 8.48
N LEU A 30 3.36 -7.07 9.50
CA LEU A 30 2.10 -6.84 10.20
C LEU A 30 1.46 -5.57 9.66
N ILE A 31 0.26 -5.70 9.09
CA ILE A 31 -0.55 -4.58 8.59
C ILE A 31 -1.72 -4.40 9.55
N SER A 32 -1.75 -3.30 10.28
CA SER A 32 -2.78 -3.06 11.31
C SER A 32 -3.85 -2.06 10.87
N HIS A 33 -3.45 -0.85 10.42
CA HIS A 33 -4.37 0.28 10.24
C HIS A 33 -4.13 1.11 8.95
N GLY A 34 -3.41 0.58 7.96
CA GLY A 34 -3.08 1.29 6.72
C GLY A 34 -1.95 2.30 6.89
N ARG A 35 -1.05 2.39 5.91
CA ARG A 35 0.18 3.18 5.97
C ARG A 35 -0.10 4.66 5.74
N ALA A 36 0.17 5.47 6.77
CA ALA A 36 0.17 6.93 6.68
C ALA A 36 1.23 7.44 5.68
N PRO A 37 1.17 8.70 5.22
CA PRO A 37 2.14 9.24 4.27
C PRO A 37 3.58 9.12 4.79
N TRP A 38 4.43 8.48 4.00
CA TRP A 38 5.88 8.36 4.26
C TRP A 38 6.67 9.35 3.40
N TYR A 39 6.08 10.50 3.10
CA TYR A 39 6.67 11.52 2.24
C TYR A 39 6.11 12.90 2.60
N GLY A 40 6.90 13.94 2.32
CA GLY A 40 6.52 15.33 2.57
C GLY A 40 5.60 15.91 1.49
N PRO A 41 5.02 17.11 1.72
CA PRO A 41 4.26 17.85 0.72
C PRO A 41 5.06 18.21 -0.55
N ASP A 42 6.40 18.13 -0.47
CA ASP A 42 7.33 18.28 -1.60
C ASP A 42 7.56 16.98 -2.38
N GLY A 43 6.91 15.88 -2.00
CA GLY A 43 7.05 14.56 -2.61
C GLY A 43 8.31 13.79 -2.18
N ARG A 44 9.15 14.37 -1.29
CA ARG A 44 10.37 13.71 -0.82
C ARG A 44 10.06 12.63 0.20
N ASN A 45 10.80 11.53 0.10
CA ASN A 45 10.62 10.37 0.96
C ASN A 45 11.05 10.66 2.41
N VAL A 46 10.27 10.18 3.37
CA VAL A 46 10.64 10.05 4.77
C VAL A 46 11.07 8.61 5.00
N GLU A 47 12.30 8.43 5.48
CA GLU A 47 12.87 7.10 5.65
C GLU A 47 12.18 6.30 6.76
N ALA A 48 12.08 4.99 6.53
CA ALA A 48 11.58 4.06 7.54
C ALA A 48 12.55 4.01 8.73
N TYR A 49 12.01 3.75 9.92
CA TYR A 49 12.81 3.60 11.13
C TYR A 49 13.38 2.18 11.22
N VAL A 50 14.70 2.03 11.22
CA VAL A 50 15.36 0.72 11.18
C VAL A 50 15.99 0.38 12.53
N VAL A 51 15.60 -0.78 13.07
CA VAL A 51 16.11 -1.33 14.33
C VAL A 51 16.94 -2.58 14.03
N GLY A 52 18.24 -2.55 14.27
CA GLY A 52 19.12 -3.71 14.16
C GLY A 52 19.20 -4.47 15.49
N ILE A 53 18.86 -5.76 15.49
CA ILE A 53 18.89 -6.65 16.66
C ILE A 53 19.91 -7.78 16.42
N ALA A 54 21.03 -7.73 17.14
CA ALA A 54 22.07 -8.77 17.12
C ALA A 54 22.14 -9.59 18.42
N GLY A 55 22.93 -10.67 18.40
CA GLY A 55 23.15 -11.57 19.52
C GLY A 55 23.40 -13.02 19.08
N GLY A 56 23.97 -13.84 19.96
CA GLY A 56 24.37 -15.21 19.64
C GLY A 56 23.21 -16.13 19.25
N SER A 57 23.47 -17.18 18.48
CA SER A 57 22.42 -18.15 18.09
C SER A 57 21.63 -18.62 19.33
N ALA A 58 20.30 -18.61 19.25
CA ALA A 58 19.39 -18.90 20.36
C ALA A 58 19.43 -17.95 21.59
N SER A 59 20.02 -16.75 21.47
CA SER A 59 19.99 -15.72 22.53
C SER A 59 18.61 -15.14 22.83
N GLY A 60 17.70 -15.15 21.85
CA GLY A 60 16.36 -14.57 21.98
C GLY A 60 16.01 -13.43 21.04
N LYS A 61 16.90 -13.06 20.09
CA LYS A 61 16.68 -11.98 19.10
C LYS A 61 15.30 -12.02 18.45
N THR A 62 14.94 -13.14 17.83
CA THR A 62 13.67 -13.31 17.13
C THR A 62 12.48 -13.19 18.09
N SER A 63 12.63 -13.62 19.36
CA SER A 63 11.60 -13.45 20.39
C SER A 63 11.43 -11.98 20.78
N VAL A 64 12.53 -11.23 20.95
CA VAL A 64 12.49 -9.79 21.22
C VAL A 64 11.88 -9.03 20.03
N ALA A 65 12.30 -9.34 18.80
CA ALA A 65 11.75 -8.76 17.57
C ALA A 65 10.22 -8.98 17.46
N ARG A 66 9.76 -10.19 17.76
CA ARG A 66 8.32 -10.52 17.78
C ARG A 66 7.57 -9.83 18.91
N ALA A 67 8.17 -9.72 20.10
CA ALA A 67 7.54 -9.02 21.21
C ALA A 67 7.38 -7.52 20.93
N ILE A 68 8.40 -6.89 20.30
CA ILE A 68 8.31 -5.52 19.80
C ILE A 68 7.19 -5.43 18.75
N LEU A 69 7.17 -6.32 17.75
CA LEU A 69 6.13 -6.36 16.72
C LEU A 69 4.72 -6.41 17.34
N SER A 70 4.49 -7.31 18.29
CA SER A 70 3.20 -7.45 18.99
C SER A 70 2.85 -6.26 19.89
N ALA A 71 3.82 -5.51 20.39
CA ALA A 71 3.56 -4.30 21.19
C ALA A 71 3.34 -3.05 20.31
N LEU A 72 3.79 -3.10 19.05
CA LEU A 72 3.60 -2.07 18.03
C LEU A 72 2.28 -2.24 17.24
N ASN A 73 1.31 -3.05 17.72
CA ASN A 73 0.04 -3.42 17.04
C ASN A 73 -0.78 -2.29 16.39
N TYR A 74 -0.53 -1.02 16.72
CA TYR A 74 -1.21 0.14 16.15
C TYR A 74 -0.43 0.84 15.03
N ILE A 75 0.82 0.44 14.80
CA ILE A 75 1.66 1.01 13.75
C ILE A 75 1.30 0.33 12.43
N PRO A 76 1.10 1.11 11.35
CA PRO A 76 0.55 0.62 10.11
C PRO A 76 1.25 -0.58 9.49
N THR A 77 2.58 -0.60 9.53
CA THR A 77 3.37 -1.59 8.80
C THR A 77 4.73 -1.74 9.47
N VAL A 78 4.90 -2.84 10.19
CA VAL A 78 6.17 -3.23 10.80
C VAL A 78 6.65 -4.50 10.10
N LEU A 79 7.90 -4.49 9.64
CA LEU A 79 8.55 -5.60 8.98
C LEU A 79 9.63 -6.18 9.88
N ILE A 80 9.65 -7.50 10.08
CA ILE A 80 10.84 -8.22 10.55
C ILE A 80 11.60 -8.72 9.33
N LEU A 81 12.88 -8.37 9.24
CA LEU A 81 13.82 -8.84 8.23
C LEU A 81 14.89 -9.72 8.89
N SER A 82 14.87 -11.01 8.57
CA SER A 82 15.79 -12.00 9.12
C SER A 82 17.03 -12.14 8.24
N GLN A 83 18.21 -12.04 8.85
CA GLN A 83 19.50 -12.30 8.19
C GLN A 83 19.58 -13.73 7.64
N ASP A 84 18.87 -14.68 8.26
CA ASP A 84 18.83 -16.08 7.82
C ASP A 84 18.29 -16.27 6.40
N SER A 85 17.57 -15.29 5.84
CA SER A 85 17.15 -15.34 4.44
C SER A 85 18.30 -15.19 3.45
N PHE A 86 19.44 -14.63 3.89
CA PHE A 86 20.52 -14.15 3.02
C PHE A 86 21.74 -15.08 2.99
N TYR A 87 21.63 -16.31 3.50
CA TYR A 87 22.68 -17.33 3.29
C TYR A 87 22.97 -17.54 1.81
N ASN A 88 24.24 -17.75 1.48
CA ASN A 88 24.70 -17.99 0.12
C ASN A 88 24.10 -19.27 -0.48
N ALA A 89 24.10 -19.33 -1.81
CA ALA A 89 23.79 -20.58 -2.50
C ALA A 89 24.99 -21.51 -2.38
N HIS A 90 24.74 -22.79 -2.18
CA HIS A 90 25.78 -23.80 -1.96
C HIS A 90 25.93 -24.71 -3.18
N SER A 91 27.15 -25.16 -3.44
CA SER A 91 27.46 -26.24 -4.37
C SER A 91 26.95 -27.60 -3.85
N PRO A 92 26.81 -28.63 -4.69
CA PRO A 92 26.39 -29.96 -4.24
C PRO A 92 27.27 -30.54 -3.13
N GLU A 93 28.58 -30.29 -3.17
CA GLU A 93 29.54 -30.74 -2.16
C GLU A 93 29.33 -30.03 -0.81
N GLU A 94 29.14 -28.71 -0.82
CA GLU A 94 28.85 -27.93 0.39
C GLU A 94 27.50 -28.31 1.02
N VAL A 95 26.49 -28.64 0.21
CA VAL A 95 25.21 -29.15 0.70
C VAL A 95 25.42 -30.48 1.45
N GLU A 96 26.25 -31.38 0.93
CA GLU A 96 26.58 -32.64 1.61
C GLU A 96 27.30 -32.40 2.95
N LEU A 97 28.27 -31.48 2.98
CA LEU A 97 28.94 -31.06 4.21
C LEU A 97 27.96 -30.45 5.22
N ALA A 98 27.01 -29.63 4.77
CA ALA A 98 26.00 -29.02 5.62
C ALA A 98 25.08 -30.06 6.28
N PHE A 99 24.68 -31.11 5.56
CA PHE A 99 23.93 -32.24 6.12
C PHE A 99 24.73 -33.04 7.16
N LYS A 100 26.06 -33.10 6.99
CA LYS A 100 27.00 -33.70 7.97
C LYS A 100 27.37 -32.75 9.12
N ASN A 101 26.77 -31.55 9.18
CA ASN A 101 27.11 -30.46 10.12
C ASN A 101 28.57 -29.97 10.04
N ASP A 102 29.25 -30.20 8.91
CA ASP A 102 30.66 -29.87 8.69
C ASP A 102 30.87 -28.62 7.80
N LEU A 103 29.83 -27.79 7.70
CA LEU A 103 29.88 -26.49 7.02
C LEU A 103 29.63 -25.38 8.05
N ASP A 104 30.52 -24.39 8.09
CA ASP A 104 30.40 -23.23 8.98
C ASP A 104 29.41 -22.20 8.43
N LEU A 105 28.15 -22.32 8.84
CA LEU A 105 27.10 -21.33 8.56
C LEU A 105 27.11 -20.16 9.56
N ASP A 106 27.94 -20.19 10.59
CA ASP A 106 28.03 -19.12 11.58
C ASP A 106 29.25 -18.21 11.27
N HIS A 107 29.90 -18.34 10.10
CA HIS A 107 30.95 -17.43 9.60
C HIS A 107 30.36 -16.27 8.74
N PRO A 108 30.94 -15.04 8.78
CA PRO A 108 30.43 -13.91 8.00
C PRO A 108 30.31 -14.16 6.49
N ASP A 109 31.24 -14.93 5.93
CA ASP A 109 31.28 -15.25 4.50
C ASP A 109 30.17 -16.22 4.05
N ALA A 110 29.46 -16.87 4.99
CA ALA A 110 28.30 -17.69 4.66
C ALA A 110 27.08 -16.85 4.26
N ILE A 111 27.10 -15.55 4.53
CA ILE A 111 25.97 -14.63 4.36
C ILE A 111 26.28 -13.62 3.27
N ASP A 112 25.32 -13.41 2.37
CA ASP A 112 25.36 -12.36 1.35
C ASP A 112 25.08 -10.99 1.98
N MET A 113 26.09 -10.45 2.67
CA MET A 113 26.00 -9.20 3.41
C MET A 113 25.73 -8.00 2.50
N THR A 114 26.21 -8.05 1.26
CA THR A 114 25.97 -7.03 0.23
C THR A 114 24.49 -6.98 -0.16
N LEU A 115 23.89 -8.14 -0.49
CA LEU A 115 22.46 -8.20 -0.80
C LEU A 115 21.61 -7.81 0.42
N PHE A 116 22.02 -8.24 1.61
CA PHE A 116 21.34 -7.89 2.86
C PHE A 116 21.32 -6.38 3.12
N ALA A 117 22.47 -5.71 3.01
CA ALA A 117 22.59 -4.26 3.15
C ALA A 117 21.79 -3.52 2.08
N GLN A 118 21.84 -3.97 0.81
CA GLN A 118 21.09 -3.39 -0.28
C GLN A 118 19.57 -3.49 -0.06
N CYS A 119 19.07 -4.64 0.41
CA CYS A 119 17.65 -4.80 0.74
C CYS A 119 17.22 -3.88 1.88
N ILE A 120 18.02 -3.74 2.94
CA ILE A 120 17.73 -2.81 4.05
C ILE A 120 17.69 -1.37 3.56
N LYS A 121 18.66 -0.97 2.72
CA LYS A 121 18.73 0.37 2.14
C LYS A 121 17.53 0.68 1.26
N ASP A 122 17.13 -0.24 0.40
CA ASP A 122 15.95 -0.06 -0.46
C ASP A 122 14.66 0.07 0.39
N LEU A 123 14.48 -0.81 1.38
CA LEU A 123 13.32 -0.75 2.28
C LEU A 123 13.32 0.52 3.13
N LYS A 124 14.48 0.98 3.62
CA LYS A 124 14.64 2.23 4.36
C LYS A 124 14.22 3.44 3.52
N GLN A 125 14.53 3.41 2.22
CA GLN A 125 14.11 4.41 1.24
C GLN A 125 12.65 4.23 0.75
N GLY A 126 11.89 3.32 1.35
CA GLY A 126 10.50 3.03 0.98
C GLY A 126 10.33 2.22 -0.30
N LYS A 127 11.42 1.81 -0.97
CA LYS A 127 11.37 1.05 -2.21
C LYS A 127 10.99 -0.41 -1.97
N ALA A 128 10.32 -1.00 -2.94
CA ALA A 128 10.06 -2.43 -2.93
C ALA A 128 11.33 -3.25 -3.21
N THR A 129 11.42 -4.42 -2.57
CA THR A 129 12.54 -5.34 -2.77
C THR A 129 12.10 -6.80 -2.73
N GLU A 130 12.91 -7.67 -3.30
CA GLU A 130 12.74 -9.11 -3.27
C GLU A 130 13.74 -9.73 -2.28
N ILE A 131 13.23 -10.40 -1.27
CA ILE A 131 14.07 -11.06 -0.26
C ILE A 131 14.27 -12.52 -0.67
N PRO A 132 15.52 -13.03 -0.69
CA PRO A 132 15.78 -14.44 -0.95
C PRO A 132 15.14 -15.33 0.11
N VAL A 133 14.81 -16.56 -0.28
CA VAL A 133 14.35 -17.60 0.64
C VAL A 133 15.44 -18.65 0.78
N TYR A 134 15.88 -18.90 2.01
CA TYR A 134 16.83 -19.96 2.31
C TYR A 134 16.14 -21.11 3.04
N SER A 135 16.36 -22.35 2.58
CA SER A 135 15.81 -23.55 3.21
C SER A 135 16.87 -24.26 4.04
N PHE A 136 16.68 -24.29 5.36
CA PHE A 136 17.52 -25.09 6.26
C PHE A 136 17.25 -26.59 6.16
N HIS A 137 16.15 -27.03 5.53
CA HIS A 137 15.92 -28.45 5.26
C HIS A 137 16.72 -28.95 4.06
N HIS A 138 16.92 -28.08 3.05
CA HIS A 138 17.70 -28.40 1.86
C HIS A 138 19.13 -27.84 1.92
N HIS A 139 19.47 -27.09 2.97
CA HIS A 139 20.71 -26.34 3.08
C HIS A 139 21.04 -25.48 1.85
N GLN A 140 20.01 -24.88 1.24
CA GLN A 140 20.13 -24.21 -0.07
C GLN A 140 19.24 -22.97 -0.21
N ARG A 141 19.72 -21.98 -0.98
CA ARG A 141 18.95 -20.82 -1.43
C ARG A 141 17.95 -21.24 -2.51
N MET A 142 16.68 -20.93 -2.28
CA MET A 142 15.58 -21.29 -3.19
C MET A 142 15.50 -20.30 -4.36
N SER A 143 14.91 -20.74 -5.47
CA SER A 143 14.61 -19.87 -6.62
C SER A 143 13.47 -18.88 -6.33
N GLU A 144 12.56 -19.25 -5.43
CA GLU A 144 11.49 -18.37 -4.96
C GLU A 144 12.06 -17.22 -4.12
N LYS A 145 11.52 -16.02 -4.35
CA LYS A 145 11.81 -14.83 -3.56
C LYS A 145 10.53 -14.25 -2.97
N LYS A 146 10.64 -13.64 -1.80
CA LYS A 146 9.53 -12.97 -1.12
C LYS A 146 9.53 -11.49 -1.44
N TYR A 147 8.49 -11.03 -2.14
CA TYR A 147 8.28 -9.62 -2.44
C TYR A 147 7.82 -8.85 -1.20
N ILE A 148 8.53 -7.79 -0.82
CA ILE A 148 8.20 -6.95 0.34
C ILE A 148 8.18 -5.47 -0.02
N TYR A 149 7.17 -4.77 0.48
CA TYR A 149 6.94 -3.34 0.31
C TYR A 149 6.19 -2.75 1.51
N GLY A 150 6.40 -1.47 1.80
CA GLY A 150 5.49 -0.69 2.64
C GLY A 150 5.84 -0.56 4.13
N ALA A 151 7.05 -0.93 4.58
CA ALA A 151 7.39 -0.86 6.00
C ALA A 151 7.59 0.60 6.50
N SER A 152 7.04 0.92 7.67
CA SER A 152 7.31 2.17 8.41
C SER A 152 8.38 1.95 9.48
N VAL A 153 8.41 0.74 10.05
CA VAL A 153 9.47 0.25 10.94
C VAL A 153 10.01 -1.05 10.38
N ILE A 154 11.34 -1.17 10.34
CA ILE A 154 12.04 -2.37 9.89
C ILE A 154 12.88 -2.89 11.05
N ILE A 155 12.53 -4.05 11.56
CA ILE A 155 13.27 -4.76 12.59
C ILE A 155 14.16 -5.78 11.89
N VAL A 156 15.45 -5.46 11.79
CA VAL A 156 16.47 -6.33 11.20
C VAL A 156 17.03 -7.21 12.30
N GLU A 157 16.95 -8.53 12.16
CA GLU A 157 17.47 -9.47 13.17
C GLU A 157 18.43 -10.50 12.57
N GLY A 158 19.53 -10.77 13.26
CA GLY A 158 20.55 -11.70 12.79
C GLY A 158 21.69 -11.88 13.78
N ILE A 159 22.44 -12.97 13.67
CA ILE A 159 23.60 -13.19 14.54
C ILE A 159 24.70 -12.14 14.30
N MET A 160 24.82 -11.64 13.06
CA MET A 160 25.84 -10.67 12.64
C MET A 160 25.25 -9.32 12.23
N ALA A 161 24.01 -9.02 12.65
CA ALA A 161 23.32 -7.80 12.23
C ALA A 161 24.12 -6.52 12.58
N LEU A 162 24.91 -6.51 13.65
CA LEU A 162 25.73 -5.36 14.10
C LEU A 162 27.23 -5.47 13.75
N GLN A 163 27.65 -6.51 13.02
CA GLN A 163 29.07 -6.75 12.74
C GLN A 163 29.64 -5.73 11.74
N SER A 164 28.95 -5.53 10.61
CA SER A 164 29.40 -4.64 9.53
C SER A 164 29.22 -3.15 9.89
N ALA A 165 30.16 -2.29 9.48
CA ALA A 165 30.02 -0.84 9.58
C ALA A 165 28.88 -0.32 8.68
N GLU A 166 28.78 -0.82 7.46
CA GLU A 166 27.76 -0.43 6.49
C GLU A 166 26.34 -0.66 7.03
N LEU A 167 26.11 -1.82 7.66
CA LEU A 167 24.83 -2.13 8.31
C LEU A 167 24.51 -1.17 9.46
N ARG A 168 25.52 -0.83 10.28
CA ARG A 168 25.35 0.05 11.43
C ARG A 168 24.96 1.47 11.05
N GLU A 169 25.40 1.96 9.89
CA GLU A 169 25.00 3.25 9.34
C GLU A 169 23.54 3.27 8.84
N LEU A 170 23.00 2.10 8.47
CA LEU A 170 21.60 1.97 8.06
C LEU A 170 20.63 1.94 9.24
N TYR A 171 21.09 1.61 10.46
CA TYR A 171 20.21 1.48 11.63
C TYR A 171 20.03 2.79 12.40
N ASP A 172 18.77 3.13 12.70
CA ASP A 172 18.42 4.22 13.62
C ASP A 172 18.60 3.78 15.08
N LEU A 173 18.43 2.49 15.39
CA LEU A 173 18.62 1.92 16.73
C LEU A 173 19.31 0.55 16.67
N LYS A 174 20.36 0.36 17.47
CA LYS A 174 21.15 -0.87 17.55
C LYS A 174 20.93 -1.54 18.89
N VAL A 175 20.43 -2.76 18.87
CA VAL A 175 20.08 -3.56 20.04
C VAL A 175 20.89 -4.84 20.04
N PHE A 176 21.47 -5.20 21.18
CA PHE A 176 22.14 -6.48 21.36
C PHE A 176 21.44 -7.31 22.44
N VAL A 177 21.01 -8.52 22.09
CA VAL A 177 20.38 -9.46 23.04
C VAL A 177 21.47 -10.32 23.65
N ASN A 178 21.82 -10.03 24.91
CA ASN A 178 22.83 -10.75 25.67
C ASN A 178 22.20 -11.95 26.40
N CYS A 179 22.84 -13.12 26.33
CA CYS A 179 22.36 -14.34 26.97
C CYS A 179 23.55 -15.25 27.26
N ASP A 180 23.50 -15.97 28.37
CA ASP A 180 24.56 -16.92 28.74
C ASP A 180 24.71 -18.04 27.70
N SER A 181 25.96 -18.46 27.45
CA SER A 181 26.30 -19.48 26.45
C SER A 181 25.57 -20.79 26.68
N ASP A 182 25.45 -21.20 27.94
CA ASP A 182 24.87 -22.49 28.32
C ASP A 182 23.37 -22.50 28.06
N LEU A 183 22.71 -21.37 28.33
CA LEU A 183 21.30 -21.17 28.03
C LEU A 183 21.05 -21.10 26.52
N MET A 184 21.94 -20.46 25.77
CA MET A 184 21.89 -20.46 24.30
C MET A 184 22.05 -21.87 23.73
N LEU A 185 23.02 -22.65 24.22
CA LEU A 185 23.24 -24.03 23.79
C LEU A 185 22.01 -24.92 24.08
N ALA A 186 21.49 -24.88 25.31
CA ALA A 186 20.31 -25.65 25.70
C ALA A 186 19.09 -25.32 24.81
N ARG A 187 18.89 -24.04 24.48
CA ARG A 187 17.83 -23.60 23.57
C ARG A 187 18.09 -24.03 22.12
N ARG A 188 19.34 -23.99 21.65
CA ARG A 188 19.71 -24.44 20.30
C ARG A 188 19.44 -25.93 20.13
N ILE A 189 19.84 -26.77 21.10
CA ILE A 189 19.55 -28.21 21.10
C ILE A 189 18.03 -28.45 21.01
N LYS A 190 17.25 -27.82 21.91
CA LYS A 190 15.79 -27.99 21.93
C LYS A 190 15.13 -27.57 20.62
N ARG A 191 15.58 -26.47 20.01
CA ARG A 191 15.05 -25.95 18.73
C ARG A 191 15.44 -26.86 17.57
N ASP A 192 16.72 -27.19 17.42
CA ASP A 192 17.22 -27.90 16.24
C ASP A 192 16.79 -29.37 16.21
N VAL A 193 16.66 -30.01 17.38
CA VAL A 193 16.05 -31.36 17.49
C VAL A 193 14.58 -31.31 17.09
N LYS A 194 13.80 -30.39 17.66
CA LYS A 194 12.34 -30.33 17.47
C LYS A 194 11.92 -29.81 16.09
N GLU A 195 12.56 -28.74 15.61
CA GLU A 195 12.13 -28.00 14.42
C GLU A 195 12.89 -28.42 13.15
N ARG A 196 14.14 -28.90 13.28
CA ARG A 196 15.00 -29.24 12.14
C ARG A 196 15.31 -30.73 12.01
N GLY A 197 14.90 -31.56 12.98
CA GLY A 197 15.12 -33.00 12.96
C GLY A 197 16.60 -33.40 13.08
N ARG A 198 17.42 -32.58 13.73
CA ARG A 198 18.86 -32.83 13.91
C ARG A 198 19.14 -33.67 15.15
N ASP A 199 20.21 -34.45 15.10
CA ASP A 199 20.75 -35.21 16.23
C ASP A 199 21.50 -34.30 17.23
N VAL A 200 21.49 -34.68 18.51
CA VAL A 200 22.11 -33.91 19.61
C VAL A 200 23.63 -33.91 19.52
N GLU A 201 24.25 -35.06 19.22
CA GLU A 201 25.71 -35.19 19.10
C GLU A 201 26.23 -34.29 17.97
N GLY A 202 25.58 -34.34 16.80
CA GLY A 202 25.92 -33.45 15.68
C GLY A 202 25.73 -31.95 15.99
N ILE A 203 24.75 -31.57 16.81
CA ILE A 203 24.57 -30.17 17.25
C ILE A 203 25.71 -29.75 18.18
N LEU A 204 26.12 -30.62 19.11
CA LEU A 204 27.20 -30.35 20.05
C LEU A 204 28.55 -30.22 19.34
N ASP A 205 28.85 -31.13 18.41
CA ASP A 205 30.06 -31.07 17.59
C ASP A 205 30.11 -29.79 16.76
N GLN A 206 29.01 -29.44 16.10
CA GLN A 206 28.92 -28.18 15.36
C GLN A 206 29.11 -26.97 16.28
N TYR A 207 28.54 -27.01 17.49
CA TYR A 207 28.63 -25.92 18.44
C TYR A 207 30.05 -25.66 18.90
N LEU A 208 30.77 -26.72 19.28
CA LEU A 208 32.15 -26.65 19.74
C LEU A 208 33.11 -26.29 18.61
N ARG A 209 32.88 -26.83 17.40
CA ARG A 209 33.75 -26.60 16.24
C ARG A 209 33.61 -25.20 15.67
N PHE A 210 32.36 -24.73 15.45
CA PHE A 210 32.10 -23.51 14.70
C PHE A 210 31.39 -22.44 15.53
N VAL A 211 30.23 -22.77 16.11
CA VAL A 211 29.31 -21.76 16.67
C VAL A 211 29.94 -20.93 17.79
N LYS A 212 30.62 -21.59 18.73
CA LYS A 212 31.20 -20.91 19.90
C LYS A 212 32.35 -19.99 19.46
N SER A 213 33.23 -20.49 18.60
CA SER A 213 34.33 -19.71 18.03
C SER A 213 33.82 -18.49 17.26
N SER A 214 32.83 -18.67 16.39
CA SER A 214 32.22 -17.58 15.62
C SER A 214 31.49 -16.58 16.49
N TYR A 215 30.84 -17.04 17.58
CA TYR A 215 30.22 -16.14 18.55
C TYR A 215 31.26 -15.24 19.24
N ASP A 216 32.34 -15.83 19.77
CA ASP A 216 33.36 -15.10 20.51
C ASP A 216 34.17 -14.16 19.58
N THR A 217 34.37 -14.55 18.32
CA THR A 217 35.17 -13.79 17.35
C THR A 217 34.37 -12.66 16.68
N PHE A 218 33.14 -12.93 16.24
CA PHE A 218 32.39 -12.02 15.37
C PHE A 218 31.14 -11.42 16.03
N VAL A 219 30.43 -12.19 16.85
CA VAL A 219 29.11 -11.78 17.36
C VAL A 219 29.23 -10.99 18.67
N GLN A 220 29.84 -11.55 19.71
CA GLN A 220 29.97 -10.92 21.02
C GLN A 220 30.68 -9.56 20.94
N PRO A 221 31.77 -9.40 20.15
CA PRO A 221 32.45 -8.11 20.04
C PRO A 221 31.60 -7.03 19.36
N SER A 222 30.52 -7.39 18.65
CA SER A 222 29.61 -6.41 18.04
C SER A 222 28.72 -5.71 19.07
N SER A 223 28.59 -6.25 20.30
CA SER A 223 27.81 -5.66 21.40
C SER A 223 28.27 -4.26 21.78
N ARG A 224 29.56 -3.93 21.62
CA ARG A 224 30.12 -2.58 21.87
C ARG A 224 29.53 -1.48 20.97
N TYR A 225 28.89 -1.86 19.86
CA TYR A 225 28.23 -0.93 18.94
C TYR A 225 26.74 -0.79 19.19
N ALA A 226 26.18 -1.52 20.17
CA ALA A 226 24.77 -1.44 20.50
C ALA A 226 24.48 -0.18 21.32
N ASP A 227 23.37 0.47 21.00
CA ASP A 227 22.82 1.58 21.79
C ASP A 227 22.15 1.03 23.07
N ILE A 228 21.59 -0.19 23.00
CA ILE A 228 20.91 -0.86 24.11
C ILE A 228 21.29 -2.34 24.17
N ILE A 229 21.58 -2.85 25.37
CA ILE A 229 21.77 -4.27 25.64
C ILE A 229 20.55 -4.81 26.38
N VAL A 230 19.90 -5.82 25.82
CA VAL A 230 18.74 -6.50 26.41
C VAL A 230 19.19 -7.83 27.01
N PRO A 231 19.07 -8.02 28.34
CA PRO A 231 19.41 -9.29 28.97
C PRO A 231 18.30 -10.32 28.74
N GLY A 232 18.59 -11.30 27.88
CA GLY A 232 17.71 -12.41 27.53
C GLY A 232 16.51 -12.03 26.66
N SER A 233 15.65 -13.01 26.39
CA SER A 233 14.43 -12.85 25.59
C SER A 233 13.23 -12.34 26.39
N SER A 234 13.27 -12.48 27.71
CA SER A 234 12.09 -12.36 28.59
C SER A 234 12.16 -11.11 29.47
N ASN A 235 12.62 -9.98 28.92
CA ASN A 235 12.69 -8.72 29.63
C ASN A 235 11.61 -7.76 29.13
N GLN A 236 10.44 -7.80 29.77
CA GLN A 236 9.27 -6.99 29.40
C GLN A 236 9.57 -5.48 29.50
N LEU A 237 10.25 -5.05 30.56
CA LEU A 237 10.61 -3.64 30.74
C LEU A 237 11.50 -3.11 29.61
N ALA A 238 12.51 -3.89 29.20
CA ALA A 238 13.36 -3.51 28.08
C ALA A 238 12.56 -3.41 26.76
N ILE A 239 11.64 -4.35 26.52
CA ILE A 239 10.76 -4.33 25.34
C ILE A 239 9.85 -3.10 25.38
N GLU A 240 9.25 -2.77 26.52
CA GLU A 240 8.40 -1.58 26.69
C GLU A 240 9.16 -0.27 26.41
N LEU A 241 10.39 -0.16 26.90
CA LEU A 241 11.25 1.00 26.64
C LEU A 241 11.56 1.14 25.15
N LEU A 242 11.91 0.04 24.47
CA LEU A 242 12.16 0.03 23.01
C LEU A 242 10.90 0.45 22.25
N VAL A 243 9.74 -0.11 22.60
CA VAL A 243 8.45 0.20 21.96
C VAL A 243 8.06 1.65 22.15
N SER A 244 8.19 2.18 23.38
CA SER A 244 7.92 3.59 23.69
C SER A 244 8.82 4.52 22.89
N HIS A 245 10.11 4.20 22.78
CA HIS A 245 11.05 4.96 21.96
C HIS A 245 10.65 4.96 20.49
N ILE A 246 10.35 3.79 19.91
CA ILE A 246 9.93 3.66 18.50
C ILE A 246 8.66 4.47 18.23
N LYS A 247 7.64 4.37 19.10
CA LYS A 247 6.40 5.15 18.97
C LYS A 247 6.66 6.65 18.94
N ARG A 248 7.46 7.16 19.88
CA ARG A 248 7.83 8.57 19.93
C ARG A 248 8.56 9.04 18.66
N GLN A 249 9.45 8.21 18.12
CA GLN A 249 10.15 8.52 16.86
C GLN A 249 9.17 8.60 15.69
N LEU A 250 8.21 7.69 15.59
CA LEU A 250 7.19 7.72 14.54
C LEU A 250 6.25 8.93 14.66
N GLU A 251 5.83 9.27 15.88
CA GLU A 251 5.00 10.46 16.13
C GLU A 251 5.74 11.74 15.75
N SER A 252 7.03 11.86 16.10
CA SER A 252 7.85 13.02 15.72
C SER A 252 8.02 13.19 14.20
N ARG A 253 7.92 12.07 13.46
CA ARG A 253 8.00 12.02 11.99
C ARG A 253 6.63 12.13 11.32
N SER A 254 5.53 12.14 12.09
CA SER A 254 4.17 12.24 11.53
C SER A 254 3.87 13.67 11.07
N LEU A 255 3.63 13.83 9.77
CA LEU A 255 3.34 15.12 9.15
C LEU A 255 1.82 15.33 9.04
N ARG A 256 1.34 16.56 9.29
CA ARG A 256 -0.02 16.99 8.92
C ARG A 256 -0.09 17.28 7.42
N PHE A 257 -0.03 16.22 6.63
CA PHE A 257 0.17 16.25 5.19
C PHE A 257 -1.03 16.90 4.45
N ARG A 258 -2.27 16.46 4.68
CA ARG A 258 -3.42 16.93 3.91
C ARG A 258 -3.78 18.40 4.16
N ARG A 259 -3.66 18.87 5.41
CA ARG A 259 -3.94 20.28 5.75
C ARG A 259 -2.95 21.23 5.08
N VAL A 260 -1.66 20.87 5.09
CA VAL A 260 -0.63 21.66 4.41
C VAL A 260 -0.90 21.73 2.90
N LEU A 261 -1.38 20.65 2.28
CA LEU A 261 -1.74 20.67 0.85
C LEU A 261 -2.94 21.58 0.55
N ALA A 262 -3.97 21.57 1.40
CA ALA A 262 -5.11 22.49 1.27
C ALA A 262 -4.65 23.95 1.42
N ASP A 263 -3.84 24.25 2.44
CA ASP A 263 -3.35 25.61 2.74
C ASP A 263 -2.37 26.13 1.65
N ILE A 264 -1.58 25.26 1.02
CA ILE A 264 -0.74 25.62 -0.15
C ILE A 264 -1.61 26.14 -1.30
N GLY A 265 -2.83 25.64 -1.44
CA GLY A 265 -3.82 26.15 -2.39
C GLY A 265 -4.42 27.51 -1.98
N GLU A 266 -4.42 27.85 -0.70
CA GLU A 266 -5.08 29.04 -0.14
C GLU A 266 -4.16 30.24 0.12
N ASN A 267 -2.84 30.07 0.22
CA ASN A 267 -1.89 31.17 0.49
C ASN A 267 -1.83 32.19 -0.68
N ARG A 268 -2.78 33.12 -0.65
CA ARG A 268 -3.02 34.27 -1.54
C ARG A 268 -2.03 35.44 -1.37
N GLY A 269 -0.87 35.22 -0.73
CA GLY A 269 0.10 36.27 -0.39
C GLY A 269 1.45 36.06 -1.06
N SER A 270 1.82 36.97 -1.97
CA SER A 270 3.04 37.04 -2.79
C SER A 270 3.06 36.13 -4.03
N SER A 271 2.92 36.78 -5.20
CA SER A 271 3.16 36.25 -6.56
C SER A 271 2.76 34.80 -6.78
N THR A 272 1.51 34.56 -7.18
CA THR A 272 1.12 33.30 -7.82
C THR A 272 2.14 32.93 -8.90
N PRO A 273 2.88 31.81 -8.81
CA PRO A 273 3.38 31.20 -10.01
C PRO A 273 2.13 30.79 -10.76
N SER A 274 1.86 31.46 -11.88
CA SER A 274 0.71 31.18 -12.72
C SER A 274 0.67 29.68 -13.06
N VAL A 275 -0.54 29.12 -13.16
CA VAL A 275 -0.78 27.75 -13.67
C VAL A 275 -0.03 27.52 -14.99
N GLU A 276 0.26 28.59 -15.72
CA GLU A 276 1.13 28.68 -16.91
C GLU A 276 2.48 27.96 -16.77
N LYS A 277 3.03 27.85 -15.55
CA LYS A 277 4.30 27.16 -15.32
C LYS A 277 4.23 25.64 -15.58
N PHE A 278 3.04 25.07 -15.57
CA PHE A 278 2.79 23.62 -15.75
C PHE A 278 1.85 23.27 -16.91
N ASP A 279 1.59 24.21 -17.82
CA ASP A 279 0.70 23.99 -18.99
C ASP A 279 1.17 22.82 -19.88
N LYS A 280 2.45 22.46 -19.84
CA LYS A 280 3.00 21.33 -20.60
C LYS A 280 2.69 19.97 -19.96
N GLN A 281 2.50 19.91 -18.65
CA GLN A 281 2.20 18.68 -17.92
C GLN A 281 0.70 18.38 -17.88
N ILE A 282 -0.15 19.42 -17.93
CA ILE A 282 -1.61 19.27 -17.88
C ILE A 282 -2.16 19.28 -19.31
N VAL A 283 -2.67 18.14 -19.73
CA VAL A 283 -3.38 17.97 -21.01
C VAL A 283 -4.88 18.06 -20.75
N LEU A 284 -5.41 19.28 -20.91
CA LEU A 284 -6.85 19.53 -20.86
C LEU A 284 -7.50 19.11 -22.19
N LEU A 285 -8.60 18.36 -22.11
CA LEU A 285 -9.40 18.05 -23.29
C LEU A 285 -9.97 19.33 -23.93
N GLU A 286 -10.04 19.34 -25.26
CA GLU A 286 -10.63 20.44 -26.01
C GLU A 286 -12.11 20.61 -25.64
N GLN A 287 -12.50 21.81 -25.21
CA GLN A 287 -13.84 22.13 -24.72
C GLN A 287 -14.87 22.32 -25.84
N ARG A 288 -15.00 21.31 -26.71
CA ARG A 288 -16.00 21.27 -27.80
C ARG A 288 -17.40 21.03 -27.25
N ASN A 289 -18.43 21.34 -28.06
CA ASN A 289 -19.85 21.20 -27.67
C ASN A 289 -20.20 19.81 -27.16
N GLN A 290 -19.62 18.75 -27.73
CA GLN A 290 -19.83 17.38 -27.28
C GLN A 290 -19.33 17.14 -25.85
N LEU A 291 -18.12 17.60 -25.53
CA LEU A 291 -17.56 17.47 -24.20
C LEU A 291 -18.34 18.32 -23.20
N ARG A 292 -18.67 19.56 -23.57
CA ARG A 292 -19.49 20.45 -22.74
C ARG A 292 -20.85 19.82 -22.42
N GLY A 293 -21.52 19.22 -23.40
CA GLY A 293 -22.78 18.51 -23.19
C GLY A 293 -22.66 17.33 -22.22
N ILE A 294 -21.61 16.50 -22.38
CA ILE A 294 -21.32 15.40 -21.45
C ILE A 294 -21.07 15.94 -20.04
N MET A 295 -20.25 16.99 -19.90
CA MET A 295 -19.95 17.59 -18.61
C MET A 295 -21.18 18.21 -17.96
N THR A 296 -22.09 18.84 -18.72
CA THR A 296 -23.35 19.36 -18.17
C THR A 296 -24.18 18.24 -17.55
N ILE A 297 -24.38 17.13 -18.27
CA ILE A 297 -25.12 15.96 -17.76
C ILE A 297 -24.43 15.38 -16.52
N LEU A 298 -23.11 15.23 -16.54
CA LEU A 298 -22.37 14.71 -15.38
C LEU A 298 -22.42 15.64 -14.17
N ARG A 299 -22.59 16.96 -14.36
CA ARG A 299 -22.69 17.93 -13.27
C ARG A 299 -24.11 18.09 -12.74
N ASP A 300 -25.11 17.81 -13.56
CA ASP A 300 -26.50 17.91 -13.18
C ASP A 300 -26.82 16.84 -12.10
N ARG A 301 -27.37 17.32 -10.99
CA ARG A 301 -27.79 16.50 -9.85
C ARG A 301 -29.02 15.65 -10.18
N THR A 302 -29.86 16.09 -11.11
CA THR A 302 -31.11 15.44 -11.46
C THR A 302 -30.95 14.29 -12.46
N THR A 303 -29.76 14.15 -13.06
CA THR A 303 -29.43 13.07 -13.98
C THR A 303 -29.56 11.70 -13.33
N CYS A 304 -30.33 10.81 -13.97
CA CYS A 304 -30.50 9.44 -13.51
C CYS A 304 -29.20 8.63 -13.63
N ARG A 305 -29.15 7.51 -12.91
CA ARG A 305 -27.94 6.71 -12.82
C ARG A 305 -27.53 6.10 -14.16
N GLU A 306 -28.48 5.59 -14.94
CA GLU A 306 -28.20 4.96 -16.23
C GLU A 306 -27.56 5.95 -17.20
N GLU A 307 -28.09 7.18 -17.24
CA GLU A 307 -27.56 8.26 -18.05
C GLU A 307 -26.18 8.70 -17.55
N PHE A 308 -26.00 8.82 -16.22
CA PHE A 308 -24.70 9.13 -15.63
C PHE A 308 -23.62 8.09 -15.99
N ILE A 309 -23.92 6.80 -15.83
CA ILE A 309 -22.99 5.69 -16.17
C ILE A 309 -22.67 5.69 -17.66
N PHE A 310 -23.67 5.89 -18.52
CA PHE A 310 -23.44 5.97 -19.96
C PHE A 310 -22.48 7.10 -20.33
N HIS A 311 -22.70 8.29 -19.79
CA HIS A 311 -21.89 9.48 -20.10
C HIS A 311 -20.50 9.44 -19.47
N ILE A 312 -20.35 8.89 -18.27
CA ILE A 312 -19.03 8.76 -17.64
C ILE A 312 -18.19 7.71 -18.35
N ASP A 313 -18.74 6.55 -18.74
CA ASP A 313 -18.01 5.53 -19.49
C ASP A 313 -17.57 6.08 -20.86
N ARG A 314 -18.41 6.90 -21.49
CA ARG A 314 -18.07 7.61 -22.74
C ARG A 314 -16.94 8.61 -22.53
N LEU A 315 -16.98 9.38 -21.44
CA LEU A 315 -15.92 10.32 -21.10
C LEU A 315 -14.59 9.61 -20.82
N SER A 316 -14.62 8.47 -20.14
CA SER A 316 -13.46 7.62 -19.88
C SER A 316 -12.75 7.24 -21.17
N THR A 317 -13.49 6.80 -22.19
CA THR A 317 -12.93 6.45 -23.50
C THR A 317 -12.22 7.66 -24.14
N ILE A 318 -12.83 8.84 -24.12
CA ILE A 318 -12.24 10.06 -24.71
C ILE A 318 -10.94 10.45 -23.99
N ILE A 319 -10.92 10.39 -22.66
CA ILE A 319 -9.72 10.70 -21.86
C ILE A 319 -8.60 9.69 -22.16
N VAL A 320 -8.92 8.40 -22.23
CA VAL A 320 -7.94 7.34 -22.52
C VAL A 320 -7.38 7.50 -23.94
N GLU A 321 -8.22 7.78 -24.94
CA GLU A 321 -7.76 8.08 -26.30
C GLU A 321 -6.81 9.27 -26.34
N LYS A 322 -7.12 10.35 -25.62
CA LYS A 322 -6.21 11.49 -25.51
C LYS A 322 -4.90 11.11 -24.83
N ALA A 323 -4.96 10.31 -23.77
CA ALA A 323 -3.76 9.86 -23.06
C ALA A 323 -2.82 9.04 -23.96
N LEU A 324 -3.36 8.21 -24.86
CA LEU A 324 -2.56 7.44 -25.81
C LEU A 324 -1.77 8.31 -26.80
N THR A 325 -2.15 9.58 -27.00
CA THR A 325 -1.35 10.53 -27.81
C THR A 325 -0.02 10.89 -27.16
N LEU A 326 0.13 10.65 -25.85
CA LEU A 326 1.35 10.91 -25.08
C LEU A 326 2.28 9.68 -25.05
N VAL A 327 1.80 8.53 -25.53
CA VAL A 327 2.59 7.29 -25.55
C VAL A 327 3.51 7.31 -26.78
N PRO A 328 4.82 7.00 -26.63
CA PRO A 328 5.75 6.95 -27.74
C PRO A 328 5.28 6.01 -28.86
N CYS A 329 5.52 6.45 -30.08
CA CYS A 329 5.18 5.72 -31.29
C CYS A 329 6.44 5.52 -32.14
N GLU A 330 6.57 4.36 -32.73
CA GLU A 330 7.66 4.03 -33.66
C GLU A 330 7.16 4.06 -35.11
N PRO A 331 7.96 4.59 -36.06
CA PRO A 331 7.61 4.52 -37.48
C PRO A 331 7.44 3.06 -37.93
N LYS A 332 6.34 2.76 -38.61
CA LYS A 332 6.08 1.42 -39.13
C LYS A 332 5.61 1.48 -40.57
N VAL A 333 6.34 0.79 -41.44
CA VAL A 333 5.97 0.67 -42.85
C VAL A 333 5.20 -0.62 -43.05
N VAL A 334 4.04 -0.53 -43.68
CA VAL A 334 3.20 -1.69 -44.01
C VAL A 334 2.89 -1.71 -45.50
N LYS A 335 2.67 -2.90 -46.03
CA LYS A 335 2.18 -3.09 -47.38
C LYS A 335 0.66 -3.25 -47.32
N THR A 336 -0.06 -2.40 -48.04
CA THR A 336 -1.52 -2.45 -48.08
C THR A 336 -2.00 -3.63 -48.93
N PRO A 337 -3.29 -4.04 -48.81
CA PRO A 337 -3.87 -5.07 -49.68
C PRO A 337 -3.71 -4.76 -51.19
N ASN A 338 -3.69 -3.48 -51.56
CA ASN A 338 -3.47 -3.02 -52.94
C ASN A 338 -1.99 -2.99 -53.33
N LYS A 339 -1.11 -3.61 -52.53
CA LYS A 339 0.35 -3.70 -52.71
C LYS A 339 1.11 -2.37 -52.61
N ASN A 340 0.45 -1.27 -52.26
CA ASN A 340 1.08 0.03 -52.03
C ASN A 340 1.79 0.07 -50.68
N ILE A 341 2.87 0.84 -50.59
CA ILE A 341 3.60 1.07 -49.33
C ILE A 341 2.90 2.20 -48.56
N TYR A 342 2.54 1.93 -47.30
CA TYR A 342 2.01 2.94 -46.38
C TYR A 342 2.98 3.13 -45.21
N LYS A 343 3.39 4.38 -44.97
CA LYS A 343 4.25 4.78 -43.85
C LYS A 343 3.36 5.24 -42.69
N GLY A 344 3.14 4.35 -41.74
CA GLY A 344 2.36 4.61 -40.53
C GLY A 344 3.23 4.63 -39.28
N ILE A 345 2.57 4.43 -38.14
CA ILE A 345 3.18 4.34 -36.81
C ILE A 345 2.66 3.12 -36.06
N SER A 346 3.46 2.61 -35.12
CA SER A 346 3.10 1.57 -34.18
C SER A 346 3.25 2.11 -32.76
N GLN A 347 2.28 1.83 -31.90
CA GLN A 347 2.36 2.17 -30.47
C GLN A 347 3.06 1.06 -29.70
N THR A 348 3.75 1.43 -28.61
CA THR A 348 4.29 0.47 -27.65
C THR A 348 3.18 -0.13 -26.80
N ASN A 349 3.15 -1.46 -26.64
CA ASN A 349 2.11 -2.16 -25.90
C ASN A 349 2.39 -2.31 -24.39
N ASN A 350 3.47 -1.72 -23.87
CA ASN A 350 3.88 -1.85 -22.48
C ASN A 350 3.13 -0.86 -21.57
N LEU A 351 1.80 -0.94 -21.57
CA LEU A 351 0.91 -0.11 -20.78
C LEU A 351 0.27 -0.92 -19.65
N VAL A 352 0.18 -0.31 -18.48
CA VAL A 352 -0.50 -0.86 -17.30
C VAL A 352 -1.45 0.18 -16.75
N GLY A 353 -2.68 -0.21 -16.43
CA GLY A 353 -3.61 0.60 -15.67
C GLY A 353 -3.42 0.38 -14.17
N VAL A 354 -3.47 1.43 -13.38
CA VAL A 354 -3.53 1.33 -11.90
C VAL A 354 -4.65 2.22 -11.41
N SER A 355 -5.67 1.64 -10.80
CA SER A 355 -6.80 2.40 -10.26
C SER A 355 -6.58 2.75 -8.79
N ILE A 356 -6.80 4.01 -8.43
CA ILE A 356 -6.99 4.41 -7.03
C ILE A 356 -8.39 3.94 -6.63
N LEU A 357 -8.47 3.01 -5.70
CA LEU A 357 -9.74 2.39 -5.32
C LEU A 357 -10.45 3.24 -4.26
N ARG A 358 -11.78 3.46 -4.38
CA ARG A 358 -12.69 2.91 -5.41
C ARG A 358 -12.94 3.86 -6.60
N SER A 359 -12.56 5.13 -6.46
CA SER A 359 -12.89 6.23 -7.38
C SER A 359 -12.36 6.05 -8.81
N GLY A 360 -11.26 5.33 -9.00
CA GLY A 360 -10.65 5.05 -10.32
C GLY A 360 -11.27 3.88 -11.08
N LEU A 361 -12.21 3.12 -10.50
CA LEU A 361 -12.83 1.97 -11.17
C LEU A 361 -13.73 2.32 -12.37
N PRO A 362 -14.47 3.46 -12.41
CA PRO A 362 -15.24 3.87 -13.59
C PRO A 362 -14.40 4.03 -14.87
N PHE A 363 -13.07 4.23 -14.75
CA PHE A 363 -12.18 4.24 -15.91
C PHE A 363 -11.96 2.86 -16.52
N SER A 364 -12.20 1.77 -15.79
CA SER A 364 -11.86 0.42 -16.23
C SER A 364 -12.57 0.00 -17.52
N GLN A 365 -13.83 0.42 -17.69
CA GLN A 365 -14.58 0.16 -18.92
C GLN A 365 -14.01 0.96 -20.09
N GLY A 366 -13.80 2.26 -19.92
CA GLY A 366 -13.22 3.12 -20.95
C GLY A 366 -11.83 2.66 -21.38
N LEU A 367 -11.01 2.24 -20.42
CA LEU A 367 -9.67 1.73 -20.67
C LEU A 367 -9.70 0.45 -21.51
N ARG A 368 -10.54 -0.53 -21.15
CA ARG A 368 -10.66 -1.81 -21.89
C ARG A 368 -11.28 -1.66 -23.28
N ARG A 369 -12.09 -0.62 -23.51
CA ARG A 369 -12.63 -0.30 -24.84
C ARG A 369 -11.53 0.14 -25.80
N VAL A 370 -10.52 0.86 -25.30
CA VAL A 370 -9.41 1.37 -26.12
C VAL A 370 -8.24 0.39 -26.16
N ILE A 371 -7.94 -0.28 -25.04
CA ILE A 371 -6.81 -1.21 -24.87
C ILE A 371 -7.34 -2.55 -24.38
N ARG A 372 -7.46 -3.53 -25.29
CA ARG A 372 -8.16 -4.80 -25.05
C ARG A 372 -7.57 -5.63 -23.90
N ASP A 373 -6.25 -5.73 -23.82
CA ASP A 373 -5.54 -6.66 -22.92
C ASP A 373 -4.64 -5.94 -21.91
N VAL A 374 -5.05 -4.77 -21.43
CA VAL A 374 -4.29 -3.99 -20.43
C VAL A 374 -4.34 -4.65 -19.05
N PRO A 375 -3.18 -4.93 -18.42
CA PRO A 375 -3.14 -5.33 -17.01
C PRO A 375 -3.62 -4.16 -16.13
N ILE A 376 -4.53 -4.44 -15.19
CA ILE A 376 -5.05 -3.42 -14.26
C ILE A 376 -4.74 -3.81 -12.83
N GLY A 377 -4.01 -2.95 -12.11
CA GLY A 377 -3.80 -3.03 -10.67
C GLY A 377 -4.72 -2.11 -9.88
N GLY A 378 -4.70 -2.25 -8.56
CA GLY A 378 -5.47 -1.41 -7.64
C GLY A 378 -4.65 -0.96 -6.44
N ILE A 379 -4.79 0.30 -6.06
CA ILE A 379 -4.24 0.87 -4.82
C ILE A 379 -5.42 1.36 -3.98
N LEU A 380 -5.64 0.76 -2.82
CA LEU A 380 -6.69 1.17 -1.89
C LEU A 380 -6.14 2.24 -0.94
N ILE A 381 -6.62 3.47 -1.13
CA ILE A 381 -6.29 4.63 -0.30
C ILE A 381 -7.58 5.13 0.32
N GLN A 382 -7.62 5.22 1.64
CA GLN A 382 -8.75 5.79 2.37
C GLN A 382 -8.31 6.97 3.22
N SER A 383 -9.22 7.88 3.51
CA SER A 383 -8.94 8.96 4.46
C SER A 383 -9.22 8.48 5.87
N ASP A 384 -8.27 8.66 6.78
CA ASP A 384 -8.47 8.42 8.20
C ASP A 384 -9.69 9.24 8.69
N PRO A 385 -10.70 8.64 9.33
CA PRO A 385 -11.90 9.35 9.75
C PRO A 385 -11.64 10.46 10.78
N LYS A 386 -10.61 10.31 11.62
CA LYS A 386 -10.27 11.26 12.69
C LYS A 386 -9.37 12.39 12.20
N THR A 387 -8.33 12.04 11.44
CA THR A 387 -7.30 13.01 11.03
C THR A 387 -7.55 13.57 9.64
N GLY A 388 -8.30 12.86 8.80
CA GLY A 388 -8.45 13.16 7.39
C GLY A 388 -7.23 12.81 6.56
N GLU A 389 -6.14 12.26 7.11
CA GLU A 389 -4.94 11.93 6.32
C GLU A 389 -5.16 10.70 5.42
N PRO A 390 -4.53 10.62 4.23
CA PRO A 390 -4.63 9.42 3.41
C PRO A 390 -3.87 8.25 4.06
N LEU A 391 -4.46 7.07 4.00
CA LEU A 391 -3.92 5.80 4.49
C LEU A 391 -3.89 4.80 3.34
N LEU A 392 -2.72 4.25 3.05
CA LEU A 392 -2.56 3.14 2.10
C LEU A 392 -2.92 1.83 2.81
N LEU A 393 -4.07 1.26 2.46
CA LEU A 393 -4.55 0.02 3.07
C LEU A 393 -4.08 -1.22 2.31
N LYS A 394 -4.02 -1.14 0.98
CA LYS A 394 -3.62 -2.25 0.13
C LYS A 394 -3.05 -1.75 -1.20
N SER A 395 -2.04 -2.44 -1.71
CA SER A 395 -1.51 -2.27 -3.07
C SER A 395 -1.45 -3.62 -3.76
N ASP A 396 -2.22 -3.77 -4.83
CA ASP A 396 -2.22 -4.96 -5.68
C ASP A 396 -1.85 -4.56 -7.12
N LEU A 397 -0.54 -4.50 -7.37
CA LEU A 397 0.00 -4.09 -8.67
C LEU A 397 0.28 -5.29 -9.56
N PRO A 398 0.18 -5.19 -10.90
CA PRO A 398 0.49 -6.31 -11.79
C PRO A 398 1.95 -6.77 -11.67
N HIS A 399 2.23 -8.02 -12.01
CA HIS A 399 3.56 -8.62 -11.86
C HIS A 399 4.66 -7.84 -12.60
N CYS A 400 4.35 -7.27 -13.77
CA CYS A 400 5.27 -6.45 -14.55
C CYS A 400 5.72 -5.14 -13.84
N LEU A 401 4.99 -4.70 -12.80
CA LEU A 401 5.41 -3.59 -11.94
C LEU A 401 6.19 -4.05 -10.70
N ARG A 402 6.11 -5.34 -10.33
CA ARG A 402 6.81 -5.89 -9.16
C ARG A 402 8.23 -6.34 -9.48
N SER A 403 8.47 -6.79 -10.71
CA SER A 403 9.80 -7.24 -11.16
C SER A 403 10.63 -6.09 -11.74
N ARG A 404 11.84 -5.91 -11.20
CA ARG A 404 12.81 -4.88 -11.65
C ARG A 404 13.33 -5.11 -13.08
N GLU A 405 13.23 -6.34 -13.59
CA GLU A 405 13.66 -6.66 -14.96
C GLU A 405 12.65 -6.17 -15.99
N THR A 406 11.38 -6.13 -15.61
CA THR A 406 10.27 -5.84 -16.54
C THR A 406 9.70 -4.43 -16.38
N ASN A 407 9.89 -3.79 -15.21
CA ASN A 407 9.37 -2.44 -14.96
C ASN A 407 10.07 -1.34 -15.79
N GLY A 408 11.27 -1.65 -16.32
CA GLY A 408 12.15 -0.73 -17.03
C GLY A 408 11.61 -0.17 -18.35
N ASP A 409 10.52 -0.72 -18.91
CA ASP A 409 9.90 -0.24 -20.16
C ASP A 409 8.39 0.04 -20.02
N VAL A 410 7.82 -0.11 -18.82
CA VAL A 410 6.38 -0.02 -18.60
C VAL A 410 5.95 1.42 -18.33
N ARG A 411 4.86 1.85 -18.97
CA ARG A 411 4.13 3.09 -18.65
C ARG A 411 2.88 2.80 -17.84
N CYS A 412 2.65 3.61 -16.81
CA CYS A 412 1.52 3.48 -15.92
C CYS A 412 0.47 4.55 -16.21
N LEU A 413 -0.75 4.11 -16.51
CA LEU A 413 -1.95 4.93 -16.56
C LEU A 413 -2.60 4.88 -15.18
N LEU A 414 -2.37 5.93 -14.36
CA LEU A 414 -2.92 6.04 -13.02
C LEU A 414 -4.33 6.64 -13.10
N LEU A 415 -5.33 5.93 -12.58
CA LEU A 415 -6.75 6.22 -12.83
C LEU A 415 -7.44 6.68 -11.54
N ASP A 416 -8.08 7.84 -11.59
CA ASP A 416 -8.89 8.35 -10.49
C ASP A 416 -10.02 9.25 -11.01
N SER A 417 -11.24 9.14 -10.51
CA SER A 417 -12.36 9.91 -11.05
C SER A 417 -12.20 11.42 -10.83
N GLN A 418 -11.73 11.83 -9.66
CA GLN A 418 -11.62 13.24 -9.27
C GLN A 418 -10.40 13.48 -8.40
N MET A 419 -9.79 14.66 -8.56
CA MET A 419 -8.66 15.08 -7.75
C MET A 419 -8.96 16.37 -6.97
N GLY A 420 -9.37 16.20 -5.71
CA GLY A 420 -9.76 17.30 -4.80
C GLY A 420 -8.59 18.03 -4.16
N THR A 421 -7.94 17.44 -3.15
CA THR A 421 -6.70 17.96 -2.52
C THR A 421 -5.42 17.45 -3.19
N GLY A 422 -5.52 16.40 -4.00
CA GLY A 422 -4.36 15.67 -4.54
C GLY A 422 -3.72 14.68 -3.57
N ALA A 423 -4.18 14.58 -2.32
CA ALA A 423 -3.52 13.74 -1.30
C ALA A 423 -3.48 12.24 -1.67
N ALA A 424 -4.59 11.68 -2.17
CA ALA A 424 -4.64 10.29 -2.63
C ALA A 424 -3.80 10.08 -3.90
N ALA A 425 -3.84 11.05 -4.84
CA ALA A 425 -3.05 11.02 -6.06
C ALA A 425 -1.54 11.01 -5.76
N MET A 426 -1.06 11.88 -4.86
CA MET A 426 0.34 11.92 -4.43
C MET A 426 0.78 10.59 -3.81
N MET A 427 -0.08 9.98 -2.99
CA MET A 427 0.22 8.68 -2.36
C MET A 427 0.31 7.59 -3.41
N ALA A 428 -0.61 7.53 -4.37
CA ALA A 428 -0.56 6.56 -5.45
C ALA A 428 0.67 6.74 -6.35
N ILE A 429 1.02 7.97 -6.70
CA ILE A 429 2.26 8.28 -7.44
C ILE A 429 3.47 7.79 -6.65
N ARG A 430 3.53 8.06 -5.34
CA ARG A 430 4.64 7.59 -4.49
C ARG A 430 4.76 6.08 -4.47
N VAL A 431 3.64 5.36 -4.36
CA VAL A 431 3.63 3.89 -4.46
C VAL A 431 4.28 3.44 -5.77
N LEU A 432 3.91 4.06 -6.90
CA LEU A 432 4.48 3.70 -8.21
C LEU A 432 5.99 3.99 -8.30
N LEU A 433 6.44 5.13 -7.76
CA LEU A 433 7.88 5.46 -7.69
C LEU A 433 8.66 4.46 -6.84
N ASP A 434 8.08 4.01 -5.72
CA ASP A 434 8.68 3.01 -4.83
C ASP A 434 8.79 1.62 -5.51
N HIS A 435 8.00 1.37 -6.55
CA HIS A 435 8.07 0.17 -7.39
C HIS A 435 9.01 0.34 -8.61
N GLY A 436 9.73 1.46 -8.69
CA GLY A 436 10.75 1.72 -9.72
C GLY A 436 10.22 2.34 -11.00
N ILE A 437 8.95 2.77 -11.05
CA ILE A 437 8.42 3.53 -12.19
C ILE A 437 8.95 4.96 -12.12
N SER A 438 9.48 5.49 -13.21
CA SER A 438 9.93 6.88 -13.28
C SER A 438 8.75 7.84 -13.48
N GLN A 439 8.89 9.09 -13.02
CA GLN A 439 7.80 10.09 -13.08
C GLN A 439 7.30 10.35 -14.51
N ASP A 440 8.21 10.40 -15.49
CA ASP A 440 7.93 10.61 -16.92
C ASP A 440 7.13 9.48 -17.58
N ARG A 441 6.98 8.36 -16.87
CA ARG A 441 6.20 7.19 -17.32
C ARG A 441 4.87 7.05 -16.61
N ILE A 442 4.49 8.02 -15.77
CA ILE A 442 3.20 8.05 -15.08
C ILE A 442 2.32 9.09 -15.79
N ILE A 443 1.19 8.62 -16.32
CA ILE A 443 0.14 9.45 -16.90
C ILE A 443 -1.09 9.33 -16.00
N PHE A 444 -1.47 10.41 -15.34
CA PHE A 444 -2.61 10.49 -14.44
C PHE A 444 -3.87 10.84 -15.22
N LEU A 445 -4.89 9.98 -15.20
CA LEU A 445 -6.16 10.14 -15.91
C LEU A 445 -7.27 10.46 -14.92
N THR A 446 -8.00 11.54 -15.15
CA THR A 446 -9.08 11.97 -14.25
C THR A 446 -10.13 12.83 -14.92
N TYR A 447 -11.40 12.70 -14.52
CA TYR A 447 -12.48 13.48 -15.13
C TYR A 447 -12.41 14.95 -14.73
N LEU A 448 -12.09 15.23 -13.45
CA LEU A 448 -12.16 16.56 -12.89
C LEU A 448 -11.05 16.78 -11.85
N ILE A 449 -10.38 17.93 -11.95
CA ILE A 449 -9.37 18.35 -10.98
C ILE A 449 -9.72 19.71 -10.38
N SER A 450 -9.39 19.93 -9.11
CA SER A 450 -9.32 21.28 -8.58
C SER A 450 -8.01 21.95 -9.03
N ARG A 451 -8.02 23.27 -9.12
CA ARG A 451 -6.81 24.06 -9.43
C ARG A 451 -5.73 23.91 -8.34
N SER A 452 -6.11 23.75 -7.08
CA SER A 452 -5.16 23.57 -5.97
C SER A 452 -4.49 22.20 -5.99
N ALA A 453 -5.22 21.14 -6.36
CA ALA A 453 -4.64 19.80 -6.49
C ALA A 453 -3.63 19.70 -7.61
N SER A 454 -3.91 20.27 -8.78
CA SER A 454 -2.98 20.21 -9.91
C SER A 454 -1.65 20.90 -9.57
N TYR A 455 -1.71 22.06 -8.92
CA TYR A 455 -0.52 22.74 -8.43
C TYR A 455 0.25 21.90 -7.39
N SER A 456 -0.45 21.36 -6.40
CA SER A 456 0.17 20.59 -5.31
C SER A 456 0.88 19.33 -5.81
N VAL A 457 0.22 18.57 -6.70
CA VAL A 457 0.78 17.34 -7.26
C VAL A 457 1.97 17.64 -8.17
N LEU A 458 1.87 18.64 -9.07
CA LEU A 458 2.95 18.95 -10.02
C LEU A 458 4.14 19.66 -9.36
N ARG A 459 3.91 20.36 -8.24
CA ARG A 459 5.01 20.87 -7.40
C ARG A 459 5.85 19.75 -6.82
N ALA A 460 5.21 18.65 -6.39
CA ALA A 460 5.89 17.50 -5.81
C ALA A 460 6.47 16.55 -6.87
N PHE A 461 5.77 16.38 -7.98
CA PHE A 461 6.11 15.45 -9.06
C PHE A 461 6.06 16.15 -10.42
N PRO A 462 7.06 17.00 -10.75
CA PRO A 462 7.01 17.90 -11.92
C PRO A 462 7.09 17.20 -13.29
N ASN A 463 7.50 15.93 -13.31
CA ASN A 463 7.72 15.19 -14.55
C ASN A 463 6.56 14.25 -14.93
N ILE A 464 5.49 14.19 -14.13
CA ILE A 464 4.29 13.42 -14.50
C ILE A 464 3.45 14.18 -15.53
N GLN A 465 2.58 13.46 -16.23
CA GLN A 465 1.56 14.07 -17.09
C GLN A 465 0.17 13.84 -16.51
N ILE A 466 -0.71 14.83 -16.60
CA ILE A 466 -2.10 14.75 -16.15
C ILE A 466 -3.01 14.98 -17.34
N VAL A 467 -3.92 14.06 -17.62
CA VAL A 467 -4.95 14.20 -18.66
C VAL A 467 -6.31 14.34 -17.99
N THR A 468 -7.01 15.43 -18.28
CA THR A 468 -8.30 15.69 -17.64
C THR A 468 -9.32 16.37 -18.55
N ALA A 469 -10.60 16.18 -18.24
CA ALA A 469 -11.69 16.80 -18.97
C ALA A 469 -12.01 18.23 -18.52
N ALA A 470 -11.81 18.56 -17.24
CA ALA A 470 -12.11 19.88 -16.70
C ALA A 470 -11.26 20.24 -15.48
N ILE A 471 -11.06 21.54 -15.27
CA ILE A 471 -10.38 22.12 -14.11
C ILE A 471 -11.33 23.12 -13.45
N ASP A 472 -11.70 22.85 -12.21
CA ASP A 472 -12.59 23.71 -11.43
C ASP A 472 -11.81 24.59 -10.42
N PRO A 473 -12.31 25.80 -10.10
CA PRO A 473 -11.57 26.78 -9.30
C PRO A 473 -11.61 26.51 -7.80
N GLY A 474 -12.68 25.92 -7.27
CA GLY A 474 -12.95 25.82 -5.84
C GLY A 474 -12.65 24.44 -5.23
N LEU A 475 -12.34 24.45 -3.94
CA LEU A 475 -12.21 23.27 -3.10
C LEU A 475 -12.75 23.62 -1.71
N ASP A 476 -13.86 23.02 -1.32
CA ASP A 476 -14.54 23.33 -0.06
C ASP A 476 -14.34 22.20 0.96
N GLU A 477 -14.05 22.53 2.22
CA GLU A 477 -14.01 21.57 3.33
C GLU A 477 -15.42 21.39 3.89
N VAL A 478 -15.88 20.13 3.96
CA VAL A 478 -17.22 19.76 4.39
C VAL A 478 -17.14 18.71 5.49
N LYS A 479 -18.06 18.77 6.46
CA LYS A 479 -18.17 17.77 7.54
C LYS A 479 -19.35 16.83 7.30
N ILE A 480 -19.09 15.53 7.32
CA ILE A 480 -20.08 14.48 7.05
C ILE A 480 -20.29 13.66 8.33
N PRO A 481 -21.52 13.35 8.75
CA PRO A 481 -21.79 12.49 9.89
C PRO A 481 -21.31 11.05 9.62
N TYR A 482 -20.59 10.50 10.59
CA TYR A 482 -20.01 9.16 10.60
C TYR A 482 -20.86 8.22 11.47
N MET A 483 -21.48 7.21 10.85
CA MET A 483 -22.18 6.14 11.57
C MET A 483 -21.27 4.92 11.76
N PRO A 484 -20.87 4.57 13.00
CA PRO A 484 -20.10 3.36 13.25
C PRO A 484 -21.02 2.13 13.15
N GLY A 485 -20.92 1.37 12.06
CA GLY A 485 -21.69 0.11 11.90
C GLY A 485 -21.85 -0.45 10.48
N SER A 486 -21.57 0.30 9.41
CA SER A 486 -21.72 -0.19 8.02
C SER A 486 -20.51 -0.99 7.51
N LEU A 487 -19.91 -1.83 8.36
CA LEU A 487 -18.65 -2.51 8.03
C LEU A 487 -18.77 -3.64 6.98
N ILE A 488 -19.96 -3.91 6.42
CA ILE A 488 -20.18 -5.00 5.46
C ILE A 488 -21.22 -4.59 4.40
N MET A 489 -20.90 -3.61 3.54
CA MET A 489 -21.39 -3.50 2.14
C MET A 489 -20.90 -2.21 1.45
N GLY A 490 -19.60 -1.92 1.52
CA GLY A 490 -19.03 -0.75 0.86
C GLY A 490 -19.43 0.58 1.53
N GLU A 491 -18.47 1.49 1.63
CA GLU A 491 -18.69 2.90 1.99
C GLU A 491 -19.42 3.60 0.85
N ALA A 492 -20.70 3.31 0.77
CA ALA A 492 -21.47 3.36 -0.46
C ALA A 492 -22.85 3.99 -0.20
N ALA A 493 -23.26 4.11 1.06
CA ALA A 493 -24.44 4.88 1.42
C ALA A 493 -24.02 6.27 1.90
N GLY A 494 -24.01 7.24 0.98
CA GLY A 494 -24.37 8.63 1.31
C GLY A 494 -23.28 9.62 1.71
N GLU A 495 -21.99 9.40 1.42
CA GLU A 495 -20.96 10.40 1.76
C GLU A 495 -21.00 11.63 0.83
N GLY A 496 -21.14 11.41 -0.49
CA GLY A 496 -21.14 12.47 -1.49
C GLY A 496 -22.39 13.32 -1.52
N ASP A 497 -23.57 12.68 -1.48
CA ASP A 497 -24.85 13.42 -1.50
C ASP A 497 -25.07 14.17 -0.19
N PHE A 498 -24.54 13.69 0.94
CA PHE A 498 -24.61 14.42 2.21
C PHE A 498 -23.69 15.65 2.24
N ALA A 499 -22.44 15.54 1.74
CA ALA A 499 -21.52 16.66 1.68
C ALA A 499 -22.03 17.79 0.76
N VAL A 500 -22.57 17.43 -0.41
CA VAL A 500 -23.18 18.40 -1.34
C VAL A 500 -24.40 19.08 -0.70
N ARG A 501 -25.26 18.34 0.02
CA ARG A 501 -26.39 18.92 0.77
C ARG A 501 -25.94 19.91 1.85
N LEU A 502 -24.82 19.67 2.52
CA LEU A 502 -24.31 20.59 3.56
C LEU A 502 -23.76 21.89 2.95
N VAL A 503 -23.06 21.80 1.81
CA VAL A 503 -22.57 23.00 1.09
C VAL A 503 -23.74 23.86 0.62
N ASP A 504 -24.80 23.26 0.09
CA ASP A 504 -26.04 23.98 -0.28
C ASP A 504 -26.72 24.63 0.94
N GLN A 505 -26.78 23.93 2.09
CA GLN A 505 -27.36 24.47 3.32
C GLN A 505 -26.57 25.68 3.85
N LEU A 506 -25.25 25.62 3.82
CA LEU A 506 -24.38 26.72 4.23
C LEU A 506 -24.43 27.89 3.23
N GLY A 507 -24.57 27.62 1.93
CA GLY A 507 -24.78 28.65 0.90
C GLY A 507 -26.15 29.34 0.98
N HIS A 508 -27.15 28.68 1.57
CA HIS A 508 -28.49 29.25 1.79
C HIS A 508 -28.68 29.94 3.15
N GLU A 509 -27.77 29.76 4.11
CA GLU A 509 -27.84 30.42 5.42
C GLU A 509 -27.43 31.90 5.40
N GLU A 510 -26.70 32.38 4.38
CA GLU A 510 -26.43 33.82 4.22
C GLU A 510 -27.66 34.62 3.74
N ASP A 511 -28.72 33.97 3.25
CA ASP A 511 -29.88 34.64 2.63
C ASP A 511 -31.23 34.47 3.38
N LYS A 512 -31.27 33.81 4.55
CA LYS A 512 -32.53 33.64 5.30
C LYS A 512 -32.37 33.83 6.81
N LYS A 513 -32.18 35.09 7.24
CA LYS A 513 -32.69 35.54 8.54
C LYS A 513 -34.21 35.74 8.43
N GLY A 514 -34.98 34.73 8.82
CA GLY A 514 -36.43 34.87 8.93
C GLY A 514 -37.21 33.57 9.08
N ASP A 515 -37.61 33.28 10.32
CA ASP A 515 -38.76 32.49 10.75
C ASP A 515 -38.78 30.94 10.62
N ARG A 516 -38.85 30.37 11.84
CA ARG A 516 -39.66 29.23 12.33
C ARG A 516 -39.23 27.78 12.03
N VAL A 517 -38.67 27.22 13.09
CA VAL A 517 -38.64 25.81 13.49
C VAL A 517 -40.05 25.32 13.86
N LYS A 518 -40.53 24.28 13.17
CA LYS A 518 -41.30 23.11 13.67
C LYS A 518 -42.10 22.52 12.52
N ASP A 519 -41.77 21.28 12.16
CA ASP A 519 -42.69 20.18 11.84
C ASP A 519 -41.98 19.20 10.90
N LEU A 520 -41.89 17.94 11.34
CA LEU A 520 -41.90 16.70 10.54
C LEU A 520 -41.38 15.53 11.40
N LEU A 521 -42.24 15.06 12.30
CA LEU A 521 -42.22 13.71 12.86
C LEU A 521 -43.68 13.25 12.97
N LYS A 522 -44.10 12.40 12.03
CA LYS A 522 -45.30 11.54 11.95
C LYS A 522 -45.59 11.35 10.45
N THR A 523 -45.89 10.19 9.87
CA THR A 523 -46.07 8.78 10.24
C THR A 523 -46.08 8.00 8.91
N ASP A 524 -46.00 6.67 8.98
CA ASP A 524 -46.79 5.70 8.17
C ASP A 524 -45.97 4.48 7.72
N GLU A 525 -46.07 3.43 8.56
CA GLU A 525 -46.03 2.03 8.15
C GLU A 525 -47.41 1.65 7.56
N GLU A 526 -47.44 0.55 6.78
CA GLU A 526 -48.59 -0.14 6.16
C GLU A 526 -48.92 0.20 4.69
N MET A 527 -48.40 -0.61 3.76
CA MET A 527 -49.17 -1.22 2.66
C MET A 527 -48.43 -2.45 2.13
N ALA A 528 -48.84 -3.66 2.53
CA ALA A 528 -48.46 -4.91 1.85
C ALA A 528 -49.57 -5.95 1.97
N ALA A 529 -50.33 -6.17 0.89
CA ALA A 529 -51.08 -7.38 0.62
C ALA A 529 -51.41 -7.45 -0.89
N ASP A 530 -50.77 -8.36 -1.64
CA ASP A 530 -51.44 -9.48 -2.31
C ASP A 530 -50.46 -10.30 -3.18
N GLY A 531 -50.62 -11.63 -3.14
CA GLY A 531 -49.57 -12.62 -3.41
C GLY A 531 -49.55 -13.31 -4.77
N PHE A 532 -48.57 -14.22 -4.94
CA PHE A 532 -48.75 -15.56 -5.53
C PHE A 532 -47.55 -16.48 -5.21
N LYS A 533 -47.83 -17.78 -4.94
CA LYS A 533 -46.91 -18.85 -4.51
C LYS A 533 -46.25 -19.60 -5.70
N MET A 534 -45.03 -20.12 -5.54
CA MET A 534 -44.75 -21.58 -5.40
C MET A 534 -43.25 -21.96 -5.28
N ASN A 535 -42.98 -22.79 -4.26
CA ASN A 535 -42.01 -23.90 -4.04
C ASN A 535 -40.62 -23.90 -4.73
N ILE A 536 -39.53 -24.33 -4.09
CA ILE A 536 -39.23 -25.73 -3.73
C ILE A 536 -37.98 -25.82 -2.80
N LEU A 537 -38.02 -26.83 -1.92
CA LEU A 537 -36.95 -27.55 -1.18
C LEU A 537 -36.45 -27.07 0.20
N LYS A 538 -36.80 -27.92 1.17
CA LYS A 538 -36.40 -27.99 2.58
C LYS A 538 -34.94 -28.47 2.72
N GLY A 539 -34.26 -27.96 3.73
CA GLY A 539 -33.01 -28.49 4.28
C GLY A 539 -32.71 -27.80 5.60
N THR A 540 -33.28 -28.34 6.68
CA THR A 540 -33.10 -27.92 8.06
C THR A 540 -31.72 -28.29 8.58
N GLU A 541 -31.02 -27.36 9.22
CA GLU A 541 -30.31 -27.62 10.49
C GLU A 541 -30.10 -26.31 11.26
N GLU A 542 -30.54 -26.33 12.51
CA GLU A 542 -30.56 -25.20 13.44
C GLU A 542 -29.15 -24.87 13.98
N LEU A 543 -28.77 -23.60 13.98
CA LEU A 543 -27.82 -23.05 14.95
C LEU A 543 -28.41 -21.76 15.55
N LYS A 544 -29.06 -21.93 16.72
CA LYS A 544 -29.55 -20.84 17.56
C LYS A 544 -28.36 -20.15 18.25
N PHE A 545 -28.09 -18.89 17.91
CA PHE A 545 -27.28 -17.99 18.75
C PHE A 545 -28.16 -16.91 19.40
N SER A 546 -28.11 -16.90 20.72
CA SER A 546 -28.83 -16.01 21.65
C SER A 546 -28.61 -14.53 21.33
N ARG A 547 -29.68 -13.80 20.99
CA ARG A 547 -29.69 -12.33 20.90
C ARG A 547 -29.92 -11.73 22.29
N LYS A 548 -28.83 -11.34 22.96
CA LYS A 548 -28.84 -10.22 23.92
C LYS A 548 -27.68 -9.30 23.60
N HIS A 549 -27.95 -8.22 22.87
CA HIS A 549 -27.10 -7.04 22.88
C HIS A 549 -27.94 -5.84 23.32
N LYS A 550 -27.59 -5.35 24.52
CA LYS A 550 -28.00 -4.05 25.04
C LYS A 550 -27.60 -2.98 24.01
N ARG A 551 -28.57 -2.19 23.55
CA ARG A 551 -28.29 -0.95 22.81
C ARG A 551 -27.53 -0.01 23.75
N THR A 552 -26.22 0.10 23.56
CA THR A 552 -25.43 1.20 24.08
C THR A 552 -25.38 2.25 22.97
N HIS A 553 -25.76 3.48 23.28
CA HIS A 553 -25.63 4.62 22.36
C HIS A 553 -24.16 4.77 21.96
N SER A 554 -23.83 4.53 20.69
CA SER A 554 -22.54 4.89 20.12
C SER A 554 -22.52 6.41 19.81
N PRO A 555 -21.40 7.10 20.01
CA PRO A 555 -21.29 8.51 19.64
C PRO A 555 -21.28 8.63 18.11
N THR A 556 -22.18 9.44 17.55
CA THR A 556 -22.15 9.88 16.15
C THR A 556 -20.90 10.74 15.93
N GLY A 557 -19.93 10.24 15.16
CA GLY A 557 -18.74 11.02 14.82
C GLY A 557 -19.02 12.00 13.66
N GLU A 558 -18.20 13.04 13.49
CA GLU A 558 -18.14 13.84 12.25
C GLU A 558 -16.82 13.48 11.53
N LYS A 559 -16.87 13.25 10.22
CA LYS A 559 -15.72 13.01 9.33
C LYS A 559 -15.54 14.22 8.41
N ARG A 560 -14.30 14.64 8.16
CA ARG A 560 -13.98 15.75 7.24
C ARG A 560 -13.76 15.23 5.82
N ALA A 561 -14.26 15.96 4.83
CA ALA A 561 -14.09 15.69 3.40
C ALA A 561 -13.83 16.99 2.64
N TRP A 562 -13.21 16.88 1.46
CA TRP A 562 -12.96 18.02 0.57
C TRP A 562 -13.67 17.78 -0.75
N VAL A 563 -14.46 18.76 -1.21
CA VAL A 563 -15.30 18.66 -2.40
C VAL A 563 -14.89 19.74 -3.40
N ILE A 564 -14.77 19.35 -4.67
CA ILE A 564 -14.47 20.30 -5.76
C ILE A 564 -15.71 21.13 -6.04
N SER A 565 -15.56 22.44 -6.20
CA SER A 565 -16.65 23.36 -6.50
C SER A 565 -16.38 24.16 -7.79
N PRO A 566 -17.33 24.21 -8.75
CA PRO A 566 -18.70 23.69 -8.69
C PRO A 566 -18.83 22.16 -8.77
N GLY A 567 -17.82 21.41 -9.22
CA GLY A 567 -17.78 19.95 -9.06
C GLY A 567 -18.74 19.16 -9.95
N MET A 568 -18.86 17.85 -9.67
CA MET A 568 -19.86 16.95 -10.27
C MET A 568 -20.46 15.94 -9.24
N GLY A 569 -20.32 16.24 -7.94
CA GLY A 569 -20.64 15.32 -6.85
C GLY A 569 -19.67 14.13 -6.75
N HIS A 570 -19.90 13.20 -5.82
CA HIS A 570 -19.04 12.02 -5.66
C HIS A 570 -19.32 10.99 -6.76
N VAL A 571 -18.39 10.83 -7.71
CA VAL A 571 -18.55 9.93 -8.85
C VAL A 571 -18.75 8.49 -8.42
N GLY A 572 -18.03 8.04 -7.38
CA GLY A 572 -18.17 6.68 -6.87
C GLY A 572 -19.58 6.38 -6.37
N ASP A 573 -20.21 7.36 -5.71
CA ASP A 573 -21.58 7.21 -5.19
C ASP A 573 -22.54 7.11 -6.35
N ARG A 574 -22.52 8.09 -7.26
CA ARG A 574 -23.42 8.13 -8.43
C ARG A 574 -23.24 6.94 -9.40
N TYR A 575 -22.06 6.32 -9.41
CA TYR A 575 -21.78 5.18 -10.28
C TYR A 575 -22.23 3.85 -9.67
N TYR A 576 -21.90 3.61 -8.40
CA TYR A 576 -22.12 2.32 -7.76
C TYR A 576 -23.41 2.24 -6.96
N LEU A 577 -23.93 3.38 -6.52
CA LEU A 577 -24.90 3.45 -5.44
C LEU A 577 -26.06 4.34 -5.82
N VAL A 578 -27.20 3.96 -5.26
CA VAL A 578 -28.55 4.29 -5.73
C VAL A 578 -28.96 3.38 -6.88
#